data_AF-A0A8H3I4Q9-F1
#
_entry.id   AF-A0A8H3I4Q9-F1
#
_cell.length_a   1.000
_cell.length_b   1.000
_cell.length_c   1.000
_cell.angle_alpha   90.00
_cell.angle_beta   90.00
_cell.angle_gamma   90.00
#
_symmetry.space_group_name_H-M   'P 1'
#
loop_
_entity.id
_entity.type
_entity.pdbx_description
1 polymer ?
#
loop_
_entity_poly.entity_id
_entity_poly.type
_entity_poly.pdbx_seq_one_letter_code
_entity_poly.pdbx_strand_id
1 'polypeptide(L)'
;MDPSLFGYSRGAFAARKVASLLNRIRLSDAGRNFLKKWRQCERPLPWLPALVPPNLVPVQCIGVWDTVGAVYNPVFRLKQNVIGTPDTEFPPNLVYAFHALAFHENRMRFRVNLFAGSGKGNSLKQVWFPGSHSDVGGGGKELDLPKISLLWLLASAIPSEIYGVLIVVWHREN
;
A
#
# COMPACT_ATOMS: atom_id res chain seq x y z
N MET A 1 -6.58 18.71 -4.19
CA MET A 1 -6.04 18.04 -3.00
C MET A 1 -5.44 16.74 -3.42
N ASP A 2 -4.26 16.43 -2.90
CA ASP A 2 -3.54 15.20 -3.24
C ASP A 2 -4.19 14.00 -2.54
N PRO A 3 -4.27 12.83 -3.21
CA PRO A 3 -4.99 11.69 -2.68
C PRO A 3 -4.29 11.08 -1.47
N SER A 4 -5.08 10.56 -0.53
CA SER A 4 -4.63 9.62 0.49
C SER A 4 -5.22 8.24 0.23
N LEU A 5 -4.39 7.21 0.35
CA LEU A 5 -4.74 5.83 0.03
C LEU A 5 -4.72 4.99 1.30
N PHE A 6 -5.75 4.18 1.50
CA PHE A 6 -5.83 3.27 2.65
C PHE A 6 -6.16 1.86 2.21
N GLY A 7 -5.60 0.87 2.90
CA GLY A 7 -5.92 -0.52 2.61
C GLY A 7 -5.46 -1.49 3.69
N TYR A 8 -6.17 -2.59 3.80
CA TYR A 8 -5.85 -3.71 4.69
C TYR A 8 -5.55 -4.96 3.85
N SER A 9 -4.57 -5.77 4.25
CA SER A 9 -4.30 -7.08 3.66
C SER A 9 -3.95 -6.98 2.16
N ARG A 10 -4.71 -7.66 1.30
CA ARG A 10 -4.61 -7.53 -0.16
C ARG A 10 -5.07 -6.17 -0.68
N GLY A 11 -5.96 -5.48 0.05
CA GLY A 11 -6.32 -4.09 -0.23
C GLY A 11 -5.15 -3.15 0.01
N ALA A 12 -4.31 -3.41 1.03
CA ALA A 12 -3.07 -2.68 1.25
C ALA A 12 -2.08 -2.86 0.09
N PHE A 13 -1.99 -4.09 -0.44
CA PHE A 13 -1.18 -4.38 -1.63
C PHE A 13 -1.68 -3.55 -2.82
N ALA A 14 -2.99 -3.53 -3.07
CA ALA A 14 -3.58 -2.73 -4.14
C ALA A 14 -3.29 -1.22 -3.95
N ALA A 15 -3.46 -0.68 -2.74
CA ALA A 15 -3.18 0.73 -2.44
C ALA A 15 -1.73 1.10 -2.74
N ARG A 16 -0.77 0.26 -2.33
CA ARG A 16 0.66 0.46 -2.63
C ARG A 16 0.94 0.43 -4.13
N LYS A 17 0.36 -0.52 -4.85
CA LYS A 17 0.49 -0.58 -6.31
C LYS A 17 -0.08 0.67 -6.96
N VAL A 18 -1.26 1.14 -6.55
CA VAL A 18 -1.86 2.39 -7.06
C VAL A 18 -0.95 3.59 -6.82
N ALA A 19 -0.33 3.73 -5.65
CA ALA A 19 0.65 4.77 -5.38
C ALA A 19 1.86 4.70 -6.33
N SER A 20 2.42 3.50 -6.50
CA SER A 20 3.50 3.19 -7.44
C SER A 20 3.14 3.52 -8.89
N LEU A 21 1.86 3.39 -9.27
CA LEU A 21 1.36 3.65 -10.62
C LEU A 21 1.06 5.11 -10.88
N LEU A 22 0.53 5.82 -9.88
CA LEU A 22 0.34 7.27 -9.92
C LEU A 22 1.65 7.98 -10.24
N ASN A 23 2.75 7.50 -9.64
CA ASN A 23 4.11 7.95 -9.93
C ASN A 23 4.53 7.76 -11.39
N ARG A 24 4.02 6.71 -12.06
CA ARG A 24 4.50 6.23 -13.37
C ARG A 24 3.62 6.64 -14.55
N ILE A 25 2.29 6.52 -14.42
CA ILE A 25 1.35 6.56 -15.55
C ILE A 25 0.64 7.92 -15.68
N ARG A 26 0.70 8.79 -14.66
CA ARG A 26 -0.07 10.06 -14.57
C ARG A 26 -1.56 9.82 -14.85
N LEU A 27 -2.33 9.49 -13.80
CA LEU A 27 -3.77 9.22 -13.95
C LEU A 27 -4.54 10.41 -14.58
N SER A 28 -4.04 11.64 -14.48
CA SER A 28 -4.63 12.84 -15.09
C SER A 28 -4.72 12.80 -16.62
N ASP A 29 -3.80 12.12 -17.30
CA ASP A 29 -3.80 11.99 -18.78
C ASP A 29 -4.50 10.70 -19.26
N ALA A 30 -5.03 9.90 -18.34
CA ALA A 30 -5.29 8.48 -18.56
C ALA A 30 -6.76 8.12 -18.74
N GLY A 31 -7.70 9.08 -18.67
CA GLY A 31 -9.15 8.81 -18.67
C GLY A 31 -9.64 7.88 -19.79
N ARG A 32 -9.01 7.90 -20.98
CA ARG A 32 -9.30 6.96 -22.09
C ARG A 32 -8.15 6.04 -22.48
N ASN A 33 -6.93 6.35 -22.06
CA ASN A 33 -5.71 5.63 -22.47
C ASN A 33 -5.01 4.90 -21.31
N PHE A 34 -5.58 4.86 -20.11
CA PHE A 34 -5.02 4.19 -18.94
C PHE A 34 -4.62 2.76 -19.25
N LEU A 35 -5.54 1.94 -19.77
CA LEU A 35 -5.27 0.54 -20.11
C LEU A 35 -4.23 0.37 -21.22
N LYS A 36 -4.07 1.37 -22.10
CA LYS A 36 -3.07 1.36 -23.18
C LYS A 36 -1.68 1.70 -22.62
N LYS A 37 -1.57 2.77 -21.83
CA LYS A 37 -0.33 3.15 -21.12
C LYS A 37 0.08 2.06 -20.11
N TRP A 38 -0.89 1.51 -19.39
CA TRP A 38 -0.74 0.38 -18.50
C TRP A 38 -0.13 -0.83 -19.20
N ARG A 39 -0.71 -1.29 -20.32
CA ARG A 39 -0.16 -2.41 -21.11
C ARG A 39 1.24 -2.13 -21.63
N GLN A 40 1.59 -0.89 -21.92
CA GLN A 40 2.96 -0.50 -22.26
C GLN A 40 3.91 -0.61 -21.05
N CYS A 41 3.42 -0.36 -19.84
CA CYS A 41 4.13 -0.53 -18.56
C CYS A 41 4.06 -1.96 -17.97
N GLU A 42 3.22 -2.86 -18.50
CA GLU A 42 3.16 -4.29 -18.11
C GLU A 42 4.37 -5.10 -18.61
N ARG A 43 5.14 -4.54 -19.55
CA ARG A 43 6.52 -5.01 -19.74
C ARG A 43 7.29 -4.57 -18.50
N PRO A 44 8.08 -5.45 -17.84
CA PRO A 44 8.82 -5.07 -16.65
C PRO A 44 9.71 -3.88 -17.01
N LEU A 45 9.28 -2.67 -16.68
CA LEU A 45 10.14 -1.51 -16.68
C LEU A 45 11.00 -1.73 -15.45
N PRO A 46 12.29 -2.09 -15.59
CA PRO A 46 13.18 -2.17 -14.45
C PRO A 46 13.08 -0.83 -13.72
N TRP A 47 13.14 -0.85 -12.39
CA TRP A 47 13.23 0.38 -11.62
C TRP A 47 14.49 1.12 -12.07
N LEU A 48 14.32 2.10 -12.95
CA LEU A 48 15.35 3.03 -13.35
C LEU A 48 14.96 4.36 -12.71
N PRO A 49 15.70 4.84 -11.69
CA PRO A 49 15.44 6.16 -11.11
C PRO A 49 15.46 7.28 -12.16
N ALA A 50 16.13 7.05 -13.30
CA ALA A 50 16.12 7.92 -14.49
C ALA A 50 14.75 8.05 -15.18
N LEU A 51 13.77 7.18 -14.89
CA LEU A 51 12.41 7.24 -15.43
C LEU A 51 11.42 7.94 -14.49
N VAL A 52 11.88 8.48 -13.36
CA VAL A 52 11.05 9.32 -12.48
C VAL A 52 10.70 10.60 -13.25
N PRO A 53 9.42 10.84 -13.58
CA PRO A 53 9.04 12.03 -14.32
C PRO A 53 9.30 13.29 -13.47
N PRO A 54 9.69 14.42 -14.08
CA PRO A 54 9.99 15.65 -13.35
C PRO A 54 8.78 16.22 -12.58
N ASN A 55 7.56 15.91 -13.03
CA ASN A 55 6.32 16.32 -12.40
C ASN A 55 5.64 15.09 -11.79
N LEU A 56 5.95 14.81 -10.52
CA LEU A 56 5.34 13.74 -9.73
C LEU A 56 3.88 14.07 -9.44
N VAL A 57 3.01 13.05 -9.41
CA VAL A 57 1.68 13.18 -8.80
C VAL A 57 1.82 12.77 -7.33
N PRO A 58 1.90 13.74 -6.40
CA PRO A 58 2.06 13.44 -4.99
C PRO A 58 0.89 12.63 -4.45
N VAL A 59 1.19 11.70 -3.55
CA VAL A 59 0.23 11.00 -2.71
C VAL A 59 0.53 11.44 -1.30
N GLN A 60 -0.40 12.18 -0.70
CA GLN A 60 -0.20 12.82 0.59
C GLN A 60 0.09 11.79 1.68
N CYS A 61 -0.66 10.68 1.69
CA CYS A 61 -0.52 9.66 2.71
C CYS A 61 -0.91 8.30 2.16
N ILE A 62 -0.19 7.26 2.58
CA ILE A 62 -0.65 5.88 2.49
C ILE A 62 -0.73 5.25 3.89
N GLY A 63 -1.91 4.80 4.28
CA GLY A 63 -2.15 4.11 5.53
C GLY A 63 -2.51 2.65 5.28
N VAL A 64 -1.64 1.73 5.69
CA VAL A 64 -1.82 0.31 5.41
C VAL A 64 -1.75 -0.57 6.65
N TRP A 65 -2.58 -1.60 6.65
CA TRP A 65 -2.58 -2.65 7.67
C TRP A 65 -2.14 -3.97 7.04
N ASP A 66 -1.07 -4.53 7.59
CA ASP A 66 -0.57 -5.87 7.38
C ASP A 66 -0.59 -6.33 5.91
N THR A 67 0.11 -5.58 5.06
CA THR A 67 0.17 -5.83 3.61
C THR A 67 0.62 -7.26 3.31
N VAL A 68 -0.22 -8.04 2.62
CA VAL A 68 0.12 -9.39 2.15
C VAL A 68 0.08 -9.45 0.63
N GLY A 69 0.78 -10.44 0.05
CA GLY A 69 0.74 -10.67 -1.38
C GLY A 69 -0.68 -11.01 -1.88
N ALA A 70 -1.08 -10.45 -3.02
CA ALA A 70 -2.45 -10.59 -3.53
C ALA A 70 -2.59 -11.50 -4.76
N VAL A 71 -1.53 -11.69 -5.54
CA VAL A 71 -1.61 -12.34 -6.85
C VAL A 71 -0.95 -13.69 -6.81
N TYR A 72 -1.67 -14.73 -7.20
CA TYR A 72 -1.20 -16.11 -7.20
C TYR A 72 -1.24 -16.69 -8.62
N ASN A 73 -0.33 -17.61 -8.94
CA ASN A 73 -0.39 -18.38 -10.17
C ASN A 73 -1.44 -19.51 -10.06
N PRO A 74 -1.76 -20.24 -11.15
CA PRO A 74 -2.73 -21.33 -11.13
C PRO A 74 -2.40 -22.48 -10.15
N VAL A 75 -1.15 -22.58 -9.68
CA VAL A 75 -0.68 -23.57 -8.71
C VAL A 75 -0.57 -22.96 -7.31
N PHE A 76 -1.29 -21.86 -7.04
CA PHE A 76 -1.34 -21.15 -5.75
C PHE A 76 0.01 -20.68 -5.18
N ARG A 77 1.02 -20.47 -6.03
CA ARG A 77 2.26 -19.79 -5.64
C ARG A 77 2.09 -18.29 -5.79
N LEU A 78 2.53 -17.54 -4.76
CA LEU A 78 2.50 -16.08 -4.79
C LEU A 78 3.40 -15.57 -5.91
N LYS A 79 2.85 -14.73 -6.78
CA LYS A 79 3.60 -14.02 -7.81
C LYS A 79 4.05 -12.68 -7.23
N GLN A 80 5.36 -12.47 -7.19
CA GLN A 80 5.95 -11.23 -6.71
C GLN A 80 6.12 -10.21 -7.82
N ASN A 81 6.19 -8.94 -7.43
CA ASN A 81 6.52 -7.81 -8.31
C ASN A 81 5.61 -7.73 -9.53
N VAL A 82 4.34 -8.08 -9.32
CA VAL A 82 3.30 -7.95 -10.35
C VAL A 82 3.25 -6.49 -10.78
N ILE A 83 2.90 -6.24 -12.04
CA ILE A 83 2.91 -4.92 -12.70
C ILE A 83 4.28 -4.25 -12.80
N GLY A 84 5.39 -4.99 -12.66
CA GLY A 84 6.75 -4.47 -12.87
C GLY A 84 7.26 -3.56 -11.76
N THR A 85 6.66 -3.64 -10.56
CA THR A 85 7.04 -2.81 -9.40
C THR A 85 7.37 -3.72 -8.23
N PRO A 86 8.47 -3.49 -7.48
CA PRO A 86 8.77 -4.32 -6.31
C PRO A 86 7.62 -4.31 -5.29
N ASP A 87 7.28 -5.47 -4.71
CA ASP A 87 6.23 -5.53 -3.67
C ASP A 87 6.63 -4.81 -2.38
N THR A 88 7.94 -4.63 -2.19
CA THR A 88 8.52 -3.88 -1.08
C THR A 88 8.76 -2.41 -1.39
N GLU A 89 8.43 -1.92 -2.60
CA GLU A 89 8.76 -0.54 -3.02
C GLU A 89 8.14 0.52 -2.08
N PHE A 90 8.92 1.57 -1.79
CA PHE A 90 8.47 2.84 -1.24
C PHE A 90 8.57 3.93 -2.34
N PRO A 91 7.46 4.26 -3.01
CA PRO A 91 7.46 5.20 -4.14
C PRO A 91 7.90 6.62 -3.76
N PRO A 92 8.63 7.33 -4.65
CA PRO A 92 9.17 8.67 -4.36
C PRO A 92 8.11 9.77 -4.30
N ASN A 93 6.89 9.52 -4.81
CA ASN A 93 5.75 10.44 -4.72
C ASN A 93 4.93 10.28 -3.44
N LEU A 94 5.27 9.33 -2.56
CA LEU A 94 4.66 9.22 -1.24
C LEU A 94 5.27 10.26 -0.30
N VAL A 95 4.44 11.13 0.27
CA VAL A 95 4.87 12.07 1.31
C VAL A 95 4.94 11.38 2.67
N TYR A 96 3.89 10.63 3.03
CA TYR A 96 3.84 9.85 4.28
C TYR A 96 3.35 8.41 4.02
N ALA A 97 3.94 7.44 4.73
CA ALA A 97 3.53 6.05 4.77
C ALA A 97 3.49 5.53 6.20
N PHE A 98 2.34 4.99 6.58
CA PHE A 98 2.09 4.36 7.87
C PHE A 98 1.69 2.91 7.64
N HIS A 99 2.45 1.97 8.22
CA HIS A 99 2.18 0.54 8.08
C HIS A 99 2.05 -0.10 9.46
N ALA A 100 0.83 -0.48 9.83
CA ALA A 100 0.57 -1.29 11.02
C ALA A 100 0.78 -2.78 10.69
N LEU A 101 1.59 -3.48 11.48
CA LEU A 101 2.04 -4.85 11.23
C LEU A 101 1.52 -5.79 12.32
N ALA A 102 1.09 -6.99 11.95
CA ALA A 102 0.67 -8.02 12.90
C ALA A 102 1.86 -8.83 13.40
N PHE A 103 2.18 -8.73 14.70
CA PHE A 103 3.34 -9.42 15.28
C PHE A 103 3.13 -10.94 15.42
N HIS A 104 1.91 -11.40 15.70
CA HIS A 104 1.61 -12.82 15.94
C HIS A 104 1.07 -13.56 14.70
N GLU A 105 1.06 -12.92 13.53
CA GLU A 105 0.61 -13.57 12.30
C GLU A 105 1.65 -14.56 11.76
N ASN A 106 1.41 -15.86 11.97
CA ASN A 106 2.36 -16.92 11.65
C ASN A 106 1.99 -17.72 10.38
N ARG A 107 0.85 -17.45 9.74
CA ARG A 107 0.44 -18.20 8.55
C ARG A 107 1.30 -17.80 7.37
N MET A 108 1.91 -18.80 6.71
CA MET A 108 2.75 -18.62 5.52
C MET A 108 2.09 -17.77 4.41
N ARG A 109 0.77 -17.91 4.22
CA ARG A 109 0.03 -17.15 3.19
C ARG A 109 -0.18 -15.67 3.54
N PHE A 110 0.03 -15.30 4.81
CA PHE A 110 -0.12 -13.95 5.34
C PHE A 110 1.24 -13.34 5.72
N ARG A 111 2.34 -13.85 5.15
CA ARG A 111 3.66 -13.22 5.30
C ARG A 111 3.59 -11.77 4.82
N VAL A 112 3.94 -10.86 5.72
CA VAL A 112 3.84 -9.42 5.48
C VAL A 112 4.91 -8.94 4.51
N ASN A 113 4.53 -8.04 3.62
CA ASN A 113 5.42 -7.32 2.71
C ASN A 113 5.77 -5.97 3.33
N LEU A 114 6.98 -5.82 3.85
CA LEU A 114 7.47 -4.55 4.40
C LEU A 114 7.78 -3.55 3.27
N PHE A 115 7.72 -2.26 3.57
CA PHE A 115 8.40 -1.25 2.76
C PHE A 115 9.91 -1.40 2.91
N ALA A 116 10.63 -1.33 1.79
CA ALA A 116 12.07 -1.29 1.74
C ALA A 116 12.58 0.14 1.99
N GLY A 117 13.70 0.25 2.70
CA GLY A 117 14.31 1.53 3.07
C GLY A 117 13.70 2.16 4.33
N SER A 118 14.24 3.32 4.71
CA SER A 118 13.85 4.07 5.92
C SER A 118 12.98 5.29 5.64
N GLY A 119 12.54 5.50 4.39
CA GLY A 119 11.93 6.77 3.98
C GLY A 119 12.92 7.95 4.06
N LYS A 120 12.47 9.16 3.73
CA LYS A 120 13.25 10.38 3.98
C LYS A 120 12.78 10.95 5.33
N GLY A 121 13.62 10.86 6.36
CA GLY A 121 13.27 11.32 7.71
C GLY A 121 12.09 10.54 8.28
N ASN A 122 11.01 11.23 8.67
CA ASN A 122 9.83 10.64 9.30
C ASN A 122 8.73 10.20 8.30
N SER A 123 9.05 10.12 7.00
CA SER A 123 8.07 9.84 5.94
C SER A 123 7.56 8.39 5.94
N LEU A 124 8.27 7.45 6.57
CA LEU A 124 7.89 6.04 6.63
C LEU A 124 7.90 5.56 8.09
N LYS A 125 6.75 5.09 8.58
CA LYS A 125 6.63 4.43 9.88
C LYS A 125 6.03 3.05 9.70
N GLN A 126 6.74 2.03 10.16
CA GLN A 126 6.28 0.65 10.20
C GLN A 126 6.28 0.20 11.65
N VAL A 127 5.10 -0.11 12.22
CA VAL A 127 4.93 -0.39 13.64
C VAL A 127 4.26 -1.74 13.84
N TRP A 128 4.85 -2.57 14.69
CA TRP A 128 4.33 -3.88 15.06
C TRP A 128 3.34 -3.74 16.22
N PHE A 129 2.15 -4.31 16.02
CA PHE A 129 1.09 -4.39 17.01
C PHE A 129 0.90 -5.84 17.47
N PRO A 130 0.55 -6.06 18.74
CA PRO A 130 0.19 -7.38 19.22
C PRO A 130 -1.09 -7.86 18.52
N GLY A 131 -1.06 -9.10 18.03
CA GLY A 131 -2.22 -9.77 17.44
C GLY A 131 -1.91 -10.43 16.10
N SER A 132 -2.89 -11.19 15.61
CA SER A 132 -2.91 -11.75 14.27
C SER A 132 -3.36 -10.73 13.22
N HIS A 133 -3.39 -11.12 11.95
CA HIS A 133 -3.77 -10.27 10.83
C HIS A 133 -5.07 -9.48 11.06
N SER A 134 -6.11 -10.14 11.57
CA SER A 134 -7.42 -9.55 11.84
C SER A 134 -7.48 -8.75 13.13
N ASP A 135 -6.60 -9.03 14.10
CA ASP A 135 -6.54 -8.28 15.36
C ASP A 135 -5.89 -6.91 15.13
N VAL A 136 -5.04 -6.78 14.11
CA VAL A 136 -4.42 -5.51 13.72
C VAL A 136 -5.22 -4.78 12.65
N GLY A 137 -5.68 -5.47 11.61
CA GLY A 137 -6.38 -4.84 10.48
C GLY A 137 -7.91 -4.87 10.54
N GLY A 138 -8.49 -5.58 11.50
CA GLY A 138 -9.93 -5.77 11.63
C GLY A 138 -10.49 -6.96 10.85
N GLY A 139 -11.81 -7.13 10.93
CA GLY A 139 -12.55 -8.24 10.31
C GLY A 139 -12.56 -9.54 11.12
N GLY A 140 -11.99 -9.54 12.33
CA GLY A 140 -12.14 -10.61 13.31
C GLY A 140 -13.38 -10.43 14.17
N LYS A 141 -13.63 -11.38 15.08
CA LYS A 141 -14.71 -11.27 16.09
C LYS A 141 -14.40 -10.21 17.15
N GLU A 142 -13.11 -10.03 17.44
CA GLU A 142 -12.62 -9.03 18.38
C GLU A 142 -12.55 -7.66 17.69
N LEU A 143 -13.29 -6.69 18.21
CA LEU A 143 -13.37 -5.35 17.62
C LEU A 143 -12.49 -4.32 18.34
N ASP A 144 -11.95 -4.65 19.51
CA ASP A 144 -11.21 -3.68 20.33
C ASP A 144 -9.73 -3.57 19.93
N LEU A 145 -9.07 -4.70 19.65
CA LEU A 145 -7.66 -4.70 19.24
C LEU A 145 -7.39 -3.87 17.96
N PRO A 146 -8.20 -3.98 16.88
CA PRO A 146 -7.98 -3.19 15.66
C PRO A 146 -8.13 -1.68 15.88
N LYS A 147 -8.87 -1.24 16.91
CA LYS A 147 -9.01 0.19 17.22
C LYS A 147 -7.68 0.81 17.63
N ILE A 148 -6.80 0.04 18.27
CA ILE A 148 -5.48 0.53 18.72
C ILE A 148 -4.62 0.91 17.52
N SER A 149 -4.53 0.03 16.51
CA SER A 149 -3.75 0.29 15.30
C SER A 149 -4.37 1.43 14.46
N LEU A 150 -5.71 1.51 14.43
CA LEU A 150 -6.44 2.58 13.77
C LEU A 150 -6.17 3.94 14.43
N LEU A 151 -6.27 4.02 15.76
CA LEU A 151 -5.98 5.23 16.51
C LEU A 151 -4.54 5.69 16.32
N TRP A 152 -3.57 4.77 16.32
CA TRP A 152 -2.18 5.09 16.02
C TRP A 152 -2.01 5.69 14.63
N LEU A 153 -2.66 5.11 13.62
CA LEU A 153 -2.57 5.59 12.25
C LEU A 153 -3.22 6.97 12.11
N LEU A 154 -4.39 7.17 12.70
CA LEU A 154 -5.07 8.47 12.73
C LEU A 154 -4.21 9.52 13.44
N ALA A 155 -3.67 9.20 14.62
CA ALA A 155 -2.76 10.09 15.35
C ALA A 155 -1.46 10.37 14.61
N SER A 156 -1.01 9.47 13.73
CA SER A 156 0.15 9.67 12.87
C SER A 156 -0.17 10.52 11.63
N ALA A 157 -1.42 10.48 11.16
CA ALA A 157 -1.94 11.16 9.98
C ALA A 157 -2.45 12.59 10.28
N ILE A 158 -2.99 12.84 11.47
CA ILE A 158 -3.53 14.15 11.91
C ILE A 158 -2.47 15.27 11.97
N PRO A 159 -1.21 15.03 12.38
CA PRO A 159 -0.15 16.03 12.30
C PRO A 159 0.15 16.51 10.87
N SER A 160 -0.42 15.86 9.85
CA SER A 160 -0.03 15.97 8.44
C SER A 160 -1.00 16.75 7.54
N GLU A 161 -1.97 17.50 8.09
CA GLU A 161 -2.98 18.29 7.34
C GLU A 161 -3.71 17.49 6.22
N ILE A 162 -4.13 16.26 6.52
CA ILE A 162 -4.79 15.38 5.53
C ILE A 162 -6.29 15.72 5.42
N TYR A 163 -6.66 16.52 4.41
CA TYR A 163 -8.06 16.86 4.08
C TYR A 163 -8.58 16.04 2.89
N GLY A 164 -8.64 14.72 3.01
CA GLY A 164 -9.26 13.89 1.95
C GLY A 164 -8.92 12.41 2.10
N VAL A 165 -9.92 11.60 2.43
CA VAL A 165 -9.77 10.16 2.68
C VAL A 165 -10.49 9.38 1.59
N LEU A 166 -9.75 8.66 0.74
CA LEU A 166 -10.30 7.62 -0.13
C LEU A 166 -10.02 6.26 0.53
N ILE A 167 -11.03 5.66 1.14
CA ILE A 167 -10.93 4.35 1.77
C ILE A 167 -11.23 3.27 0.71
N VAL A 168 -10.24 2.44 0.38
CA VAL A 168 -10.45 1.23 -0.42
C VAL A 168 -10.56 0.05 0.54
N VAL A 169 -11.78 -0.26 0.98
CA VAL A 169 -12.07 -1.50 1.72
C VAL A 169 -12.33 -2.61 0.69
N TRP A 170 -11.50 -3.66 0.70
CA TRP A 170 -11.78 -4.88 -0.02
C TRP A 170 -12.18 -5.96 1.00
N HIS A 171 -13.47 -6.29 1.03
CA HIS A 171 -14.02 -7.40 1.80
C HIS A 171 -14.17 -8.61 0.88
N ARG A 172 -13.75 -9.79 1.33
CA ARG A 172 -14.10 -11.05 0.67
C ARG A 172 -14.91 -11.87 1.67
N GLU A 173 -16.21 -11.99 1.42
CA GLU A 173 -17.04 -13.01 2.06
C GLU A 173 -16.59 -14.38 1.56
N ASN A 174 -16.55 -15.35 2.47
CA ASN A 174 -16.38 -16.76 2.13
C ASN A 174 -17.66 -17.27 1.46
#